data_AF-A0A6L3GMA3-F1
#
_entry.id   AF-A0A6L3GMA3-F1
#
_cell.length_a   1.000
_cell.length_b   1.000
_cell.length_c   1.000
_cell.angle_alpha   90.00
_cell.angle_beta   90.00
_cell.angle_gamma   90.00
#
_symmetry.space_group_name_H-M   'P 1'
#
loop_
_entity.id
_entity.type
_entity.pdbx_description
1 polymer ?
#
loop_
_entity_poly.entity_id
_entity_poly.type
_entity_poly.pdbx_seq_one_letter_code
_entity_poly.pdbx_strand_id
1 'polypeptide(L)'
;MPRTAKKGFTYYGFDTDHFYDPKVKRLKNKFGMEGWAVFHFIVNEIHRVEGYYMIMDSDGLFDVSDYSRMDEQRIAGIVDYCAELGLFDKGLWRSRQVLTSEEIQNRYMGICKSIHRKPSIADDYLLLNAAAPAVTSSPQVAAPCPATHTAPVAEPARSGEKEKDTELMQAIADFKRRLQEPESAAGVVREESGIIRENRPQNKRKENIS
;
A
#
# COMPACT_ATOMS: atom_id res chain seq x y z
N MET A 1 11.11 39.35 -7.09
CA MET A 1 10.91 38.70 -8.41
C MET A 1 9.59 37.95 -8.38
N PRO A 2 8.65 38.16 -9.33
CA PRO A 2 7.36 37.49 -9.25
C PRO A 2 7.51 36.04 -9.74
N ARG A 3 7.33 35.05 -8.85
CA ARG A 3 7.12 33.65 -9.23
C ARG A 3 5.62 33.42 -9.40
N THR A 4 5.14 33.44 -10.63
CA THR A 4 3.77 33.02 -10.93
C THR A 4 3.76 31.90 -11.95
N ALA A 5 3.75 30.66 -11.43
CA ALA A 5 2.93 29.54 -11.90
C ALA A 5 3.07 28.36 -10.90
N LYS A 6 1.98 27.91 -10.26
CA LYS A 6 1.85 26.52 -9.80
C LYS A 6 0.43 26.05 -10.08
N LYS A 7 0.26 25.36 -11.21
CA LYS A 7 -0.99 24.65 -11.56
C LYS A 7 -0.88 23.15 -11.22
N GLY A 8 0.05 22.79 -10.33
CA GLY A 8 0.63 21.45 -10.12
C GLY A 8 2.14 21.52 -10.41
N PHE A 9 3.06 20.66 -9.95
CA PHE A 9 3.07 19.59 -8.96
C PHE A 9 4.34 19.78 -8.12
N THR A 10 4.34 19.33 -6.87
CA THR A 10 5.57 19.16 -6.07
C THR A 10 5.76 17.71 -5.58
N TYR A 11 4.89 16.82 -6.05
CA TYR A 11 4.95 15.36 -6.23
C TYR A 11 3.65 14.99 -7.01
N TYR A 12 3.49 13.91 -7.80
CA TYR A 12 3.75 12.49 -7.56
C TYR A 12 4.20 11.77 -8.87
N GLY A 13 5.04 10.74 -8.70
CA GLY A 13 4.95 9.49 -9.44
C GLY A 13 4.68 8.41 -8.39
N PHE A 14 3.69 7.57 -8.61
CA PHE A 14 3.26 6.52 -7.68
C PHE A 14 2.84 5.34 -8.53
N ASP A 15 3.32 4.15 -8.17
CA ASP A 15 3.07 2.96 -8.95
C ASP A 15 1.56 2.68 -8.95
N THR A 16 0.96 2.48 -10.12
CA THR A 16 -0.45 2.12 -10.25
C THR A 16 -0.70 0.67 -9.87
N ASP A 17 0.33 -0.17 -9.90
CA ASP A 17 0.23 -1.60 -9.61
C ASP A 17 0.40 -1.94 -8.12
N HIS A 18 0.68 -0.95 -7.27
CA HIS A 18 0.91 -1.16 -5.84
C HIS A 18 -0.29 -1.81 -5.11
N PHE A 19 -1.53 -1.61 -5.58
CA PHE A 19 -2.71 -2.30 -5.05
C PHE A 19 -2.78 -3.78 -5.44
N TYR A 20 -2.05 -4.18 -6.48
CA TYR A 20 -2.02 -5.54 -6.98
C TYR A 20 -0.91 -6.40 -6.38
N ASP A 21 0.09 -5.79 -5.75
CA ASP A 21 1.17 -6.50 -5.03
C ASP A 21 0.56 -7.49 -4.00
N PRO A 22 0.85 -8.80 -4.15
CA PRO A 22 0.40 -9.82 -3.20
C PRO A 22 0.78 -9.55 -1.73
N LYS A 23 1.95 -8.94 -1.47
CA LYS A 23 2.39 -8.59 -0.10
C LYS A 23 1.53 -7.47 0.46
N VAL A 24 1.31 -6.40 -0.31
CA VAL A 24 0.45 -5.27 0.08
C VAL A 24 -1.00 -5.72 0.27
N LYS A 25 -1.51 -6.64 -0.57
CA LYS A 25 -2.83 -7.27 -0.36
C LYS A 25 -2.92 -8.02 0.97
N ARG A 26 -1.91 -8.81 1.33
CA ARG A 26 -1.86 -9.52 2.62
C ARG A 26 -1.82 -8.55 3.80
N LEU A 27 -1.02 -7.48 3.69
CA LEU A 27 -0.99 -6.40 4.68
C LEU A 27 -2.38 -5.78 4.89
N LYS A 28 -3.05 -5.42 3.80
CA LYS A 28 -4.40 -4.84 3.83
C LYS A 28 -5.42 -5.82 4.41
N ASN A 29 -5.30 -7.12 4.13
CA ASN A 29 -6.22 -8.12 4.68
C ASN A 29 -6.09 -8.25 6.21
N LYS A 30 -4.90 -8.07 6.78
CA LYS A 30 -4.67 -8.20 8.22
C LYS A 30 -4.92 -6.90 8.99
N PHE A 31 -4.50 -5.76 8.43
CA PHE A 31 -4.51 -4.46 9.11
C PHE A 31 -5.42 -3.41 8.44
N GLY A 32 -6.18 -3.79 7.41
CA GLY A 32 -7.04 -2.85 6.69
C GLY A 32 -6.25 -1.76 5.95
N MET A 33 -6.92 -0.64 5.69
CA MET A 33 -6.31 0.53 5.05
C MET A 33 -5.28 1.23 5.95
N GLU A 34 -5.36 1.03 7.26
CA GLU A 34 -4.38 1.53 8.24
C GLU A 34 -2.99 0.95 7.98
N GLY A 35 -2.87 -0.38 7.88
CA GLY A 35 -1.59 -1.03 7.59
C GLY A 35 -1.01 -0.56 6.25
N TRP A 36 -1.87 -0.42 5.24
CA TRP A 36 -1.49 0.13 3.93
C TRP A 36 -0.95 1.56 4.05
N ALA A 37 -1.65 2.42 4.79
CA ALA A 37 -1.29 3.83 4.98
C ALA A 37 0.03 3.98 5.74
N VAL A 38 0.21 3.24 6.84
CA VAL A 38 1.46 3.24 7.63
C VAL A 38 2.64 2.76 6.78
N PHE A 39 2.49 1.66 6.04
CA PHE A 39 3.55 1.18 5.16
C PHE A 39 3.94 2.23 4.11
N HIS A 40 2.96 2.81 3.41
CA HIS A 40 3.25 3.81 2.39
C HIS A 40 3.77 5.14 2.98
N PHE A 41 3.36 5.51 4.19
CA PHE A 41 3.93 6.65 4.91
C PHE A 41 5.41 6.44 5.21
N ILE A 42 5.78 5.27 5.76
CA ILE A 42 7.18 4.92 6.03
C ILE A 42 7.99 4.91 4.73
N VAL A 43 7.47 4.31 3.66
CA VAL A 43 8.15 4.32 2.35
C VAL A 43 8.32 5.75 1.83
N ASN A 44 7.32 6.61 1.96
CA ASN A 44 7.46 8.02 1.61
C ASN A 44 8.58 8.68 2.41
N GLU A 45 8.63 8.44 3.72
CA GLU A 45 9.62 9.03 4.61
C GLU A 45 11.05 8.58 4.31
N ILE A 46 11.22 7.28 4.00
CA ILE A 46 12.47 6.74 3.48
C ILE A 46 12.94 7.53 2.26
N HIS A 47 12.08 7.75 1.27
CA HIS A 47 12.47 8.47 0.06
C HIS A 47 12.67 9.97 0.29
N ARG A 48 12.00 10.56 1.30
CA ARG A 48 12.08 11.97 1.65
C ARG A 48 13.39 12.34 2.33
N VAL A 49 13.89 11.49 3.22
CA VAL A 49 15.05 11.79 4.08
C VAL A 49 16.34 11.20 3.50
N GLU A 50 16.51 9.88 3.57
CA GLU A 50 17.76 9.20 3.17
C GLU A 50 17.74 8.70 1.72
N GLY A 51 16.54 8.50 1.17
CA GLY A 51 16.30 7.97 -0.16
C GLY A 51 16.10 6.45 -0.21
N TYR A 52 16.72 5.67 0.69
CA TYR A 52 16.79 4.21 0.56
C TYR A 52 16.63 3.40 1.87
N TYR A 53 16.65 4.05 3.03
CA TYR A 53 16.37 3.41 4.33
C TYR A 53 15.78 4.43 5.32
N MET A 54 15.34 3.93 6.48
CA MET A 54 14.97 4.72 7.65
C MET A 54 15.37 3.94 8.90
N ILE A 55 15.79 4.65 9.95
CA ILE A 55 15.94 4.07 11.30
C ILE A 55 14.60 4.25 12.02
N MET A 56 14.07 3.17 12.56
CA MET A 56 12.81 3.12 13.30
C MET A 56 13.11 2.84 14.77
N ASP A 57 13.76 3.81 15.42
CA ASP A 57 13.99 3.86 16.86
C ASP A 57 12.77 4.44 17.59
N SER A 58 12.91 4.80 18.87
CA SER A 58 11.80 5.37 19.65
C SER A 58 11.24 6.66 19.03
N ASP A 59 12.12 7.49 18.49
CA ASP A 59 11.75 8.79 17.96
C ASP A 59 11.07 8.62 16.60
N GLY A 60 11.60 7.74 15.73
CA GLY A 60 10.94 7.38 14.48
C GLY A 60 9.57 6.73 14.69
N LEU A 61 9.42 5.87 15.70
CA LEU A 61 8.14 5.25 16.05
C LEU A 61 7.14 6.30 16.56
N PHE A 62 7.60 7.23 17.39
CA PHE A 62 6.79 8.36 17.87
C PHE A 62 6.33 9.26 16.71
N ASP A 63 7.19 9.59 15.77
CA ASP A 63 6.85 10.42 14.61
C ASP A 63 5.77 9.77 13.73
N VAL A 64 5.89 8.46 13.49
CA VAL A 64 4.89 7.70 12.72
C VAL A 64 3.57 7.61 13.50
N SER A 65 3.64 7.45 14.82
CA SER A 65 2.49 7.47 15.74
C SER A 65 1.74 8.78 15.71
N ASP A 66 2.42 9.92 15.87
CA ASP A 66 1.80 11.24 15.85
C ASP A 66 1.17 11.54 14.48
N TYR A 67 1.87 11.23 13.38
CA TYR A 67 1.36 11.48 12.03
C TYR A 67 0.13 10.64 11.70
N SER A 68 0.19 9.33 12.01
CA SER A 68 -0.89 8.40 11.68
C SER A 68 -2.04 8.40 12.69
N ARG A 69 -1.88 9.09 13.84
CA ARG A 69 -2.83 9.08 14.97
C ARG A 69 -3.13 7.67 15.44
N MET A 70 -2.10 6.83 15.50
CA MET A 70 -2.18 5.41 15.82
C MET A 70 -1.24 5.08 16.96
N ASP A 71 -1.63 4.14 17.82
CA ASP A 71 -0.77 3.72 18.92
C ASP A 71 0.52 3.02 18.41
N GLU A 72 1.61 3.25 19.13
CA GLU A 72 2.94 2.72 18.79
C GLU A 72 2.95 1.18 18.77
N GLN A 73 2.15 0.52 19.61
CA GLN A 73 2.07 -0.94 19.63
C GLN A 73 1.46 -1.49 18.34
N ARG A 74 0.40 -0.84 17.84
CA ARG A 74 -0.24 -1.15 16.57
C ARG A 74 0.70 -0.90 15.40
N ILE A 75 1.42 0.22 15.39
CA ILE A 75 2.43 0.51 14.36
C ILE A 75 3.54 -0.53 14.38
N ALA A 76 4.08 -0.87 15.56
CA ALA A 76 5.09 -1.91 15.69
C ALA A 76 4.59 -3.26 15.14
N GLY A 77 3.34 -3.63 15.42
CA GLY A 77 2.71 -4.83 14.86
C GLY A 77 2.56 -4.80 13.32
N ILE A 78 2.30 -3.62 12.74
CA ILE A 78 2.26 -3.41 11.29
C ILE A 78 3.66 -3.57 10.69
N VAL A 79 4.66 -2.90 11.26
CA VAL A 79 6.05 -2.94 10.77
C VAL A 79 6.62 -4.36 10.85
N ASP A 80 6.37 -5.06 11.95
CA ASP A 80 6.72 -6.47 12.12
C ASP A 80 6.13 -7.34 11.02
N TYR A 81 4.86 -7.13 10.68
CA TYR A 81 4.21 -7.88 9.61
C TYR A 81 4.72 -7.50 8.22
N CYS A 82 5.05 -6.23 7.98
CA CYS A 82 5.73 -5.81 6.76
C CYS A 82 7.08 -6.53 6.58
N ALA A 83 7.85 -6.70 7.65
CA ALA A 83 9.09 -7.48 7.64
C ALA A 83 8.83 -8.97 7.38
N GLU A 84 7.77 -9.56 7.95
CA GLU A 84 7.37 -10.95 7.68
C GLU A 84 6.97 -11.18 6.21
N LEU A 85 6.33 -10.19 5.58
CA LEU A 85 5.96 -10.23 4.17
C LEU A 85 7.13 -9.94 3.23
N GLY A 86 8.29 -9.53 3.74
CA GLY A 86 9.42 -9.07 2.94
C GLY A 86 9.15 -7.77 2.21
N LEU A 87 8.29 -6.89 2.76
CA LEU A 87 8.18 -5.49 2.36
C LEU A 87 9.34 -4.67 2.94
N PHE A 88 9.83 -5.09 4.11
CA PHE A 88 11.10 -4.67 4.69
C PHE A 88 12.00 -5.89 4.93
N ASP A 89 13.30 -5.68 4.93
CA ASP A 89 14.27 -6.70 5.30
C ASP A 89 14.15 -7.04 6.79
N LYS A 90 13.87 -8.32 7.06
CA LYS A 90 13.63 -8.81 8.43
C LYS A 90 14.90 -8.79 9.27
N GLY A 91 16.08 -9.02 8.68
CA GLY A 91 17.35 -9.05 9.39
C GLY A 91 17.73 -7.67 9.92
N LEU A 92 17.72 -6.68 9.05
CA LEU A 92 18.00 -5.28 9.37
C LEU A 92 16.98 -4.70 10.35
N TRP A 93 15.69 -5.02 10.17
CA TRP A 93 14.66 -4.60 11.12
C TRP A 93 14.93 -5.15 12.53
N ARG A 94 15.17 -6.46 12.65
CA ARG A 94 15.32 -7.10 13.97
C ARG A 94 16.64 -6.79 14.66
N SER A 95 17.72 -6.59 13.90
CA SER A 95 19.07 -6.40 14.48
C SER A 95 19.47 -4.95 14.67
N ARG A 96 18.97 -4.04 13.81
CA ARG A 96 19.42 -2.63 13.76
C ARG A 96 18.28 -1.63 13.72
N GLN A 97 17.03 -2.09 13.80
CA GLN A 97 15.84 -1.23 13.68
C GLN A 97 15.81 -0.45 12.36
N VAL A 98 16.40 -1.00 11.29
CA VAL A 98 16.48 -0.34 9.98
C VAL A 98 15.40 -0.90 9.07
N LEU A 99 14.62 0.01 8.47
CA LEU A 99 13.60 -0.29 7.47
C LEU A 99 14.12 0.04 6.08
N THR A 100 14.31 -1.00 5.26
CA THR A 100 14.68 -0.93 3.85
C THR A 100 14.29 -2.23 3.18
N SER A 101 14.34 -2.30 1.85
CA SER A 101 14.19 -3.54 1.09
C SER A 101 14.89 -3.42 -0.25
N GLU A 102 15.12 -4.55 -0.91
CA GLU A 102 15.69 -4.57 -2.26
C GLU A 102 14.86 -3.72 -3.23
N GLU A 103 13.54 -3.77 -3.13
CA GLU A 103 12.63 -2.97 -3.98
C GLU A 103 12.78 -1.46 -3.73
N ILE A 104 12.86 -1.05 -2.46
CA ILE A 104 13.09 0.36 -2.08
C ILE A 104 14.44 0.85 -2.62
N GLN A 105 15.50 0.05 -2.48
CA GLN A 105 16.83 0.38 -2.98
C GLN A 105 16.86 0.45 -4.52
N ASN A 106 16.23 -0.51 -5.20
CA ASN A 106 16.08 -0.48 -6.66
C ASN A 106 15.33 0.78 -7.13
N ARG A 107 14.26 1.16 -6.44
CA ARG A 107 13.51 2.41 -6.72
C ARG A 107 14.38 3.65 -6.51
N TYR A 108 15.13 3.71 -5.42
CA TYR A 108 16.10 4.78 -5.17
C TYR A 108 17.16 4.90 -6.27
N MET A 109 17.72 3.77 -6.70
CA MET A 109 18.70 3.71 -7.80
C MET A 109 18.08 4.24 -9.11
N GLY A 110 16.84 3.83 -9.42
CA GLY A 110 16.09 4.29 -10.57
C GLY A 110 15.85 5.80 -10.55
N ILE A 111 15.44 6.36 -9.41
CA ILE A 111 15.27 7.80 -9.21
C ILE A 111 16.60 8.54 -9.38
N CYS A 112 17.68 8.04 -8.76
CA CYS A 112 19.00 8.64 -8.92
C CYS A 112 19.43 8.70 -10.39
N LYS A 113 19.21 7.61 -11.13
CA LYS A 113 19.50 7.53 -12.56
C LYS A 113 18.68 8.54 -13.37
N SER A 114 17.38 8.69 -13.10
CA SER A 114 16.51 9.59 -13.85
C SER A 114 16.84 11.07 -13.65
N ILE A 115 17.39 11.43 -12.49
CA ILE A 115 17.83 12.80 -12.17
C ILE A 115 19.34 13.02 -12.34
N HIS A 116 20.06 12.07 -12.95
CA HIS A 116 21.52 12.11 -13.16
C HIS A 116 22.34 12.31 -11.88
N ARG A 117 21.88 11.75 -10.74
CA ARG A 117 22.60 11.72 -9.47
C ARG A 117 23.34 10.39 -9.31
N LYS A 118 24.59 10.42 -8.83
CA LYS A 118 25.31 9.20 -8.45
C LYS A 118 24.64 8.60 -7.20
N PRO A 119 24.09 7.38 -7.27
CA PRO A 119 23.53 6.74 -6.08
C PRO A 119 24.64 6.35 -5.11
N SER A 120 24.32 6.41 -3.82
CA SER A 120 25.21 5.97 -2.74
C SER A 120 24.38 5.28 -1.66
N ILE A 121 24.59 3.98 -1.49
CA ILE A 121 23.98 3.17 -0.44
C ILE A 121 25.12 2.69 0.45
N ALA A 122 25.01 2.90 1.76
CA ALA A 122 26.02 2.42 2.71
C ALA A 122 26.06 0.88 2.73
N ASP A 123 27.26 0.30 2.78
CA ASP A 123 27.46 -1.17 2.76
C ASP A 123 26.70 -1.88 3.90
N ASP A 124 26.57 -1.21 5.05
CA ASP A 124 25.82 -1.68 6.22
C ASP A 124 24.32 -1.96 5.96
N TYR A 125 23.75 -1.36 4.92
CA TYR A 125 22.33 -1.47 4.57
C TYR A 125 22.10 -2.04 3.17
N LEU A 126 23.17 -2.34 2.41
CA LEU A 126 23.06 -2.76 1.02
C LEU A 126 22.42 -4.15 0.89
N LEU A 127 21.34 -4.23 0.11
CA LEU A 127 20.64 -5.49 -0.19
C LEU A 127 20.75 -5.89 -1.67
N LEU A 128 21.15 -4.97 -2.54
CA LEU A 128 21.38 -5.22 -3.96
C LEU A 128 22.64 -6.09 -4.11
N ASN A 129 22.47 -7.32 -4.62
CA ASN A 129 23.49 -8.39 -4.82
C ASN A 129 23.49 -9.58 -3.84
N ALA A 130 22.43 -9.81 -3.06
CA ALA A 130 22.26 -11.04 -2.27
C ALA A 130 21.83 -12.28 -3.09
N ALA A 131 22.31 -12.44 -4.34
CA ALA A 131 21.95 -13.58 -5.19
C ALA A 131 23.04 -14.68 -5.20
N ALA A 132 22.82 -15.78 -4.45
CA ALA A 132 23.10 -17.18 -4.83
C ALA A 132 22.75 -18.18 -3.68
N PRO A 133 22.47 -19.47 -3.96
CA PRO A 133 21.49 -20.05 -4.88
C PRO A 133 20.43 -20.90 -4.13
N ALA A 134 19.38 -21.29 -4.86
CA ALA A 134 18.34 -22.20 -4.39
C ALA A 134 18.91 -23.54 -3.88
N VAL A 135 18.54 -23.92 -2.66
CA VAL A 135 18.51 -25.32 -2.21
C VAL A 135 17.07 -25.73 -1.99
N THR A 136 16.53 -26.36 -3.03
CA THR A 136 15.44 -27.31 -2.98
C THR A 136 15.70 -28.39 -1.92
N SER A 137 14.79 -28.51 -0.96
CA SER A 137 14.48 -29.81 -0.35
C SER A 137 13.08 -29.77 0.26
N SER A 138 12.10 -30.27 -0.48
CA SER A 138 10.98 -31.00 0.13
C SER A 138 11.47 -32.42 0.44
N PRO A 139 10.95 -33.04 1.51
CA PRO A 139 10.04 -34.16 1.26
C PRO A 139 8.82 -34.24 2.18
N GLN A 140 7.68 -34.41 1.52
CA GLN A 140 6.48 -35.24 1.75
C GLN A 140 6.20 -36.04 3.06
N VAL A 141 4.96 -35.84 3.55
CA VAL A 141 3.83 -36.81 3.76
C VAL A 141 3.59 -37.52 5.13
N ALA A 142 2.27 -37.62 5.46
CA ALA A 142 1.52 -38.52 6.37
C ALA A 142 1.18 -37.94 7.77
N ALA A 143 -0.02 -38.03 8.37
CA ALA A 143 -1.34 -38.62 8.11
C ALA A 143 -2.33 -38.11 9.24
N PRO A 144 -3.64 -38.43 9.24
CA PRO A 144 -4.70 -37.54 9.76
C PRO A 144 -5.39 -37.92 11.11
N CYS A 145 -6.29 -37.02 11.57
CA CYS A 145 -7.45 -37.17 12.49
C CYS A 145 -7.20 -36.99 14.01
N PRO A 146 -8.22 -36.69 14.87
CA PRO A 146 -9.68 -36.65 14.62
C PRO A 146 -10.44 -35.38 15.09
N ALA A 147 -11.71 -35.32 14.67
CA ALA A 147 -12.71 -34.32 15.03
C ALA A 147 -13.09 -34.34 16.52
N THR A 148 -13.38 -33.18 17.09
CA THR A 148 -14.14 -33.04 18.34
C THR A 148 -15.20 -31.97 18.16
N HIS A 149 -16.42 -32.35 18.51
CA HIS A 149 -17.62 -31.53 18.50
C HIS A 149 -17.49 -30.32 19.44
N THR A 150 -17.90 -29.14 18.97
CA THR A 150 -18.23 -28.01 19.84
C THR A 150 -19.62 -27.52 19.49
N ALA A 151 -20.49 -27.49 20.51
CA ALA A 151 -21.87 -27.00 20.47
C ALA A 151 -21.93 -25.49 20.11
N PRO A 152 -23.07 -24.99 19.58
CA PRO A 152 -23.20 -23.60 19.19
C PRO A 152 -23.28 -22.70 20.43
N VAL A 153 -22.36 -21.72 20.50
CA VAL A 153 -22.44 -20.59 21.44
C VAL A 153 -23.34 -19.54 20.80
N ALA A 154 -24.38 -19.14 21.53
CA ALA A 154 -25.33 -18.11 21.12
C ALA A 154 -24.64 -16.74 21.00
N GLU A 155 -24.84 -16.06 19.87
CA GLU A 155 -24.42 -14.67 19.65
C GLU A 155 -25.22 -13.70 20.53
N PRO A 156 -24.58 -12.67 21.13
CA PRO A 156 -25.30 -11.54 21.68
C PRO A 156 -25.80 -10.65 20.54
N ALA A 157 -27.05 -10.20 20.64
CA ALA A 157 -27.72 -9.39 19.63
C ALA A 157 -26.95 -8.09 19.31
N ARG A 158 -26.49 -7.98 18.05
CA ARG A 158 -26.01 -6.73 17.41
C ARG A 158 -27.20 -5.78 17.19
N SER A 159 -27.50 -4.97 18.20
CA SER A 159 -28.55 -3.94 18.09
C SER A 159 -28.08 -2.61 17.49
N GLY A 160 -26.77 -2.42 17.25
CA GLY A 160 -26.20 -1.14 16.78
C GLY A 160 -25.63 -1.11 15.35
N GLU A 161 -25.61 -2.23 14.63
CA GLU A 161 -25.01 -2.30 13.28
C GLU A 161 -25.99 -1.99 12.16
N LYS A 162 -27.26 -2.41 12.31
CA LYS A 162 -28.31 -2.14 11.31
C LYS A 162 -28.57 -0.65 11.10
N GLU A 163 -28.47 0.15 12.16
CA GLU A 163 -28.71 1.60 12.10
C GLU A 163 -27.57 2.31 11.37
N LYS A 164 -26.30 1.98 11.70
CA LYS A 164 -25.11 2.48 11.00
C LYS A 164 -25.08 2.06 9.52
N ASP A 165 -25.50 0.84 9.21
CA ASP A 165 -25.59 0.36 7.82
C ASP A 165 -26.66 1.11 7.02
N THR A 166 -27.79 1.47 7.66
CA THR A 166 -28.88 2.22 7.02
C THR A 166 -28.48 3.67 6.79
N GLU A 167 -27.83 4.31 7.76
CA GLU A 167 -27.28 5.66 7.64
C GLU A 167 -26.17 5.73 6.57
N LEU A 168 -25.28 4.75 6.52
CA LEU A 168 -24.25 4.65 5.48
C LEU A 168 -24.88 4.48 4.09
N MET A 169 -25.89 3.62 3.96
CA MET A 169 -26.59 3.43 2.69
C MET A 169 -27.33 4.70 2.24
N GLN A 170 -27.95 5.44 3.16
CA GLN A 170 -28.59 6.72 2.88
C GLN A 170 -27.56 7.78 2.45
N ALA A 171 -26.43 7.88 3.16
CA ALA A 171 -25.34 8.80 2.80
C ALA A 171 -24.74 8.49 1.42
N ILE A 172 -24.60 7.21 1.07
CA ILE A 172 -24.16 6.78 -0.28
C ILE A 172 -25.19 7.15 -1.34
N ALA A 173 -26.49 6.98 -1.07
CA ALA A 173 -27.56 7.34 -2.00
C ALA A 173 -27.62 8.86 -2.24
N ASP A 174 -27.51 9.66 -1.19
CA ASP A 174 -27.47 11.12 -1.27
C ASP A 174 -26.22 11.62 -2.02
N PHE A 175 -25.05 10.99 -1.78
CA PHE A 175 -23.84 11.28 -2.54
C PHE A 175 -24.00 10.97 -4.03
N LYS A 176 -24.59 9.82 -4.38
CA LYS A 176 -24.89 9.46 -5.77
C LYS A 176 -25.87 10.44 -6.43
N ARG A 177 -26.88 10.94 -5.71
CA ARG A 177 -27.82 11.95 -6.21
C ARG A 177 -27.11 13.26 -6.56
N ARG A 178 -26.23 13.74 -5.66
CA ARG A 178 -25.42 14.96 -5.90
C ARG A 178 -24.50 14.85 -7.12
N LEU A 179 -24.00 13.65 -7.43
CA LEU A 179 -23.19 13.40 -8.63
C LEU A 179 -24.02 13.35 -9.94
N GLN A 180 -25.34 13.19 -9.84
CA GLN A 180 -26.26 13.07 -10.98
C GLN A 180 -27.03 14.35 -11.29
N GLU A 181 -27.03 15.33 -10.38
CA GLU A 181 -27.66 16.63 -10.62
C GLU A 181 -26.90 17.37 -11.74
N PRO A 182 -27.54 17.71 -12.87
CA PRO A 182 -26.92 18.56 -13.87
C PRO A 182 -26.68 19.94 -13.24
N GLU A 183 -25.48 20.48 -13.37
CA GLU A 183 -25.11 21.78 -12.81
C GLU A 183 -26.20 22.82 -13.14
N SER A 184 -26.85 23.33 -12.09
CA SER A 184 -27.74 24.48 -12.21
C SER A 184 -26.97 25.67 -12.78
N ALA A 185 -27.61 26.42 -13.67
CA ALA A 185 -27.07 27.45 -14.55
C ALA A 185 -26.44 28.66 -13.81
N ALA A 186 -25.31 28.45 -13.16
CA ALA A 186 -24.37 29.48 -12.75
C ALA A 186 -22.97 29.02 -13.18
N GLY A 187 -22.51 29.54 -14.32
CA GLY A 187 -21.36 29.05 -15.06
C GLY A 187 -20.08 28.88 -14.22
N VAL A 188 -19.63 27.63 -14.12
CA VAL A 188 -18.21 27.30 -14.05
C VAL A 188 -17.87 26.64 -15.38
N VAL A 189 -17.11 27.34 -16.22
CA VAL A 189 -16.62 26.78 -17.49
C VAL A 189 -15.65 25.67 -17.14
N ARG A 190 -16.13 24.43 -17.20
CA ARG A 190 -15.29 23.24 -17.21
C ARG A 190 -14.75 23.11 -18.64
N GLU A 191 -13.48 23.41 -18.86
CA GLU A 191 -12.82 23.12 -20.15
C GLU A 191 -13.02 21.62 -20.46
N GLU A 192 -13.74 21.33 -21.54
CA GLU A 192 -13.91 19.98 -22.06
C GLU A 192 -12.55 19.44 -22.49
N SER A 193 -11.91 18.66 -21.62
CA SER A 193 -10.77 17.83 -22.02
C SER A 193 -11.35 16.66 -22.81
N GLY A 194 -11.31 16.76 -24.14
CA GLY A 194 -11.77 15.75 -25.09
C GLY A 194 -10.95 14.46 -25.06
N ILE A 195 -10.94 13.77 -23.93
CA ILE A 195 -10.40 12.41 -23.81
C ILE A 195 -11.57 11.44 -24.03
N ILE A 196 -11.70 11.00 -25.28
CA ILE A 196 -12.55 9.88 -25.65
C ILE A 196 -12.05 8.65 -24.88
N ARG A 197 -12.79 8.22 -23.86
CA ARG A 197 -12.54 6.92 -23.19
C ARG A 197 -13.15 5.82 -24.04
N GLU A 198 -12.38 5.27 -24.97
CA GLU A 198 -12.79 4.10 -25.73
C GLU A 198 -12.71 2.85 -24.83
N ASN A 199 -13.79 2.56 -24.10
CA ASN A 199 -14.00 1.26 -23.49
C ASN A 199 -14.56 0.30 -24.56
N ARG A 200 -13.68 -0.33 -25.34
CA ARG A 200 -14.08 -1.47 -26.18
C ARG A 200 -13.80 -2.79 -25.44
N PRO A 201 -14.82 -3.58 -25.09
CA PRO A 201 -14.60 -4.93 -24.59
C PRO A 201 -14.03 -5.80 -25.72
N GLN A 202 -12.84 -6.37 -25.52
CA GLN A 202 -12.26 -7.36 -26.43
C GLN A 202 -13.07 -8.67 -26.34
N ASN A 203 -14.08 -8.80 -27.18
CA ASN A 203 -14.77 -10.07 -27.34
C ASN A 203 -13.95 -10.95 -28.30
N LYS A 204 -13.33 -12.02 -27.77
CA LYS A 204 -12.62 -13.02 -28.56
C LYS A 204 -13.61 -13.76 -29.45
N ARG A 205 -13.69 -13.40 -30.74
CA ARG A 205 -14.30 -14.26 -31.76
C ARG A 205 -13.20 -15.17 -32.33
N LYS A 206 -13.35 -16.47 -32.11
CA LYS A 206 -12.62 -17.51 -32.84
C LYS A 206 -13.11 -17.46 -34.29
N GLU A 207 -12.21 -17.24 -35.24
CA GLU A 207 -12.47 -17.54 -36.64
C GLU A 207 -11.48 -18.62 -37.09
N ASN A 208 -12.07 -19.75 -37.46
CA ASN A 208 -11.42 -20.84 -38.17
C ASN A 208 -11.07 -20.34 -39.58
N ILE A 209 -9.83 -20.55 -39.98
CA ILE A 209 -9.36 -20.31 -41.34
C ILE A 209 -9.70 -21.56 -42.16
N SER A 210 -10.42 -21.36 -43.26
CA SER A 210 -10.36 -22.21 -44.46
C SER A 210 -10.10 -21.34 -45.67
#